data_AF-A0A965N592-F1
#
_entry.id   AF-A0A965N592-F1
#
_cell.length_a   1.000
_cell.length_b   1.000
_cell.length_c   1.000
_cell.angle_alpha   90.00
_cell.angle_beta   90.00
_cell.angle_gamma   90.00
#
_symmetry.space_group_name_H-M   'P 1'
#
loop_
_entity.id
_entity.type
_entity.pdbx_description
1 polymer ?
#
loop_
_entity_poly.entity_id
_entity_poly.type
_entity_poly.pdbx_seq_one_letter_code
_entity_poly.pdbx_strand_id
1 'polypeptide(L)' 'DNSDVTLPLNSGQRMNSAYFTWVRRQTEQLVYTARYGFAENQDRAFVGLNDFRAHILYGKVQYKF' A
#
# COMPACT_ATOMS: atom_id res chain seq x y z
N ASP A 1 -33.97 -2.23 -11.72
CA ASP A 1 -32.68 -2.06 -12.39
C ASP A 1 -31.63 -1.86 -11.31
N ASN A 2 -30.92 -2.92 -10.91
CA ASN A 2 -29.95 -2.89 -9.82
C ASN A 2 -28.72 -3.68 -10.27
N SER A 3 -27.89 -3.01 -11.06
CA SER A 3 -26.73 -3.58 -11.77
C SER A 3 -25.55 -3.93 -10.85
N ASP A 4 -25.56 -3.49 -9.59
CA ASP A 4 -24.37 -3.60 -8.72
C ASP A 4 -24.23 -4.96 -8.03
N VAL A 5 -25.25 -5.83 -8.07
CA VAL A 5 -25.22 -7.15 -7.41
C VAL A 5 -24.57 -8.23 -8.31
N THR A 6 -24.40 -7.97 -9.60
CA THR A 6 -23.91 -8.95 -10.58
C THR A 6 -22.56 -8.59 -11.18
N LEU A 7 -21.79 -7.72 -10.51
CA LEU A 7 -20.44 -7.40 -10.94
C LEU A 7 -19.53 -8.61 -10.68
N PRO A 8 -18.79 -9.11 -11.69
CA PRO A 8 -17.83 -10.20 -11.52
C PRO A 8 -16.88 -9.94 -10.35
N LEU A 9 -16.40 -10.99 -9.68
CA LEU A 9 -15.35 -10.87 -8.66
C LEU A 9 -14.18 -10.03 -9.24
N ASN A 10 -13.78 -8.96 -8.54
CA ASN A 10 -12.80 -7.92 -8.95
C ASN A 10 -13.30 -6.81 -9.91
N SER A 11 -14.52 -6.87 -10.44
CA SER A 11 -15.07 -5.81 -11.30
C SER A 11 -15.53 -4.64 -10.42
N GLY A 12 -14.69 -3.61 -10.33
CA GLY A 12 -14.96 -2.40 -9.52
C GLY A 12 -14.07 -2.22 -8.30
N GLN A 13 -13.10 -3.11 -8.08
CA GLN A 13 -12.04 -2.91 -7.09
C GLN A 13 -10.97 -1.97 -7.62
N ARG A 14 -10.75 -0.85 -6.93
CA ARG A 14 -9.67 0.10 -7.23
C ARG A 14 -8.74 0.18 -6.03
N MET A 15 -7.57 -0.44 -6.16
CA MET A 15 -6.48 -0.31 -5.19
C MET A 15 -5.47 0.71 -5.71
N ASN A 16 -5.35 1.85 -5.02
CA ASN A 16 -4.32 2.84 -5.28
C ASN A 16 -3.31 2.78 -4.14
N SER A 17 -2.02 2.83 -4.46
CA SER A 17 -0.99 2.95 -3.43
C SER A 17 0.13 3.89 -3.87
N ALA A 18 0.67 4.62 -2.92
CA ALA A 18 1.78 5.54 -3.10
C ALA A 18 2.80 5.32 -1.99
N TYR A 19 4.08 5.31 -2.35
CA TYR A 19 5.16 5.07 -1.39
C TYR A 19 6.26 6.11 -1.54
N PHE A 20 6.62 6.73 -0.43
CA PHE A 20 7.83 7.53 -0.28
C PHE A 20 8.91 6.66 0.35
N THR A 21 10.05 6.51 -0.31
CA THR A 21 11.19 5.75 0.22
C THR A 21 12.40 6.67 0.35
N TRP A 22 12.94 6.74 1.56
CA TRP A 22 14.18 7.43 1.88
C TRP A 22 15.26 6.41 2.22
N VAL A 23 16.39 6.50 1.52
CA VAL A 23 17.56 5.66 1.77
C VAL A 23 18.73 6.58 2.10
N ARG A 24 19.39 6.31 3.22
CA ARG A 24 20.59 7.02 3.66
C ARG A 24 21.70 6.04 3.98
N ARG A 25 22.82 6.19 3.28
CA ARG A 25 24.09 5.55 3.65
C ARG A 25 24.74 6.41 4.74
N GLN A 26 24.90 5.87 5.94
CA GLN A 26 25.57 6.56 7.04
C GLN A 26 27.07 6.32 7.02
N THR A 27 27.49 5.10 6.70
CA THR A 27 28.89 4.69 6.48
C THR A 27 28.94 3.70 5.32
N GLU A 28 30.14 3.27 4.90
CA GLU A 28 30.27 2.23 3.86
C GLU A 28 29.61 0.90 4.25
N GLN A 29 29.55 0.64 5.56
CA GLN A 29 28.98 -0.57 6.14
C GLN A 29 27.50 -0.41 6.53
N LEU A 30 26.99 0.81 6.71
CA LEU A 30 25.68 1.04 7.34
C LEU A 30 24.73 1.82 6.43
N VAL A 31 23.59 1.20 6.10
CA VAL A 31 22.52 1.79 5.30
C VAL A 31 21.21 1.76 6.06
N TYR A 32 20.55 2.91 6.13
CA TYR A 32 19.21 3.09 6.65
C TYR A 32 18.21 3.24 5.50
N THR A 33 17.08 2.55 5.61
CA THR A 33 15.95 2.72 4.71
C THR A 33 14.70 2.97 5.54
N ALA A 34 14.02 4.07 5.26
CA ALA A 34 12.69 4.36 5.75
C ALA A 34 11.73 4.40 4.56
N ARG A 35 10.57 3.77 4.69
CA ARG A 35 9.50 3.84 3.70
C ARG A 35 8.20 4.17 4.39
N TYR A 36 7.51 5.15 3.84
CA TYR A 36 6.15 5.49 4.20
C TYR A 36 5.26 5.19 3.00
N GLY A 37 4.19 4.45 3.24
CA GLY A 37 3.21 4.07 2.25
C GLY A 37 1.82 4.55 2.62
N PHE A 38 1.04 4.89 1.61
CA PHE A 38 -0.38 5.09 1.70
C PHE A 38 -1.04 4.11 0.71
N ALA A 39 -2.01 3.34 1.19
CA ALA A 39 -2.80 2.46 0.34
C ALA A 39 -4.29 2.73 0.59
N GLU A 40 -5.04 2.86 -0.48
CA GLU A 40 -6.49 3.02 -0.46
C GLU A 40 -7.10 1.93 -1.35
N ASN A 41 -8.08 1.22 -0.83
CA ASN A 41 -8.91 0.31 -1.60
C ASN A 41 -10.35 0.80 -1.58
N GLN A 42 -10.95 0.86 -2.76
CA GLN A 42 -12.37 1.14 -2.94
C GLN A 42 -12.99 -0.06 -3.63
N ASP A 43 -13.91 -0.73 -2.95
CA ASP A 43 -14.61 -1.91 -3.43
C ASP A 43 -16.09 -1.60 -3.65
N ARG A 44 -16.46 -1.42 -4.93
CA ARG A 44 -17.85 -1.21 -5.33
C ARG A 44 -18.66 -2.50 -5.46
N ALA A 45 -18.00 -3.66 -5.55
CA ALA A 45 -18.67 -4.94 -5.80
C ALA A 45 -19.28 -5.56 -4.52
N PHE A 46 -18.75 -5.19 -3.35
CA PHE A 46 -19.20 -5.72 -2.05
C PHE A 46 -19.82 -4.65 -1.14
N VAL A 47 -20.47 -3.62 -1.69
CA VAL A 47 -21.13 -2.55 -0.92
C VAL A 47 -20.16 -1.89 0.09
N GLY A 48 -18.89 -1.70 -0.29
CA GLY A 48 -17.87 -1.06 0.55
C GLY A 48 -17.41 -1.88 1.77
N LEU A 49 -17.77 -3.16 1.88
CA LEU A 49 -17.36 -4.02 3.02
C LEU A 49 -15.84 -4.23 3.13
N ASN A 50 -15.07 -3.84 2.12
CA ASN A 50 -13.61 -3.97 2.07
C ASN A 50 -12.91 -2.65 1.67
N ASP A 51 -13.56 -1.51 1.98
CA ASP A 51 -12.95 -0.20 1.82
C ASP A 51 -11.95 0.03 2.96
N PHE A 52 -10.69 0.29 2.61
CA PHE A 52 -9.66 0.57 3.61
C PHE A 52 -8.74 1.70 3.17
N ARG A 53 -8.24 2.44 4.17
CA ARG A 53 -7.13 3.38 4.04
C ARG A 53 -6.06 2.99 5.04
N ALA A 54 -4.91 2.59 4.52
CA ALA A 54 -3.79 2.11 5.30
C ALA A 54 -2.60 3.06 5.18
N HIS A 55 -2.07 3.47 6.34
CA HIS A 55 -0.77 4.11 6.45
C HIS A 55 0.26 3.05 6.84
N ILE A 56 1.29 2.88 6.03
CA ILE A 56 2.29 1.83 6.17
C ILE A 56 3.62 2.47 6.52
N LEU A 57 4.20 2.11 7.66
CA LEU A 57 5.54 2.53 8.05
C LEU A 57 6.49 1.34 8.01
N TYR A 58 7.61 1.49 7.33
CA TYR A 58 8.64 0.47 7.20
C TYR A 58 10.01 1.07 7.47
N GLY A 59 10.77 0.41 8.35
CA GLY A 59 12.15 0.77 8.65
C GLY A 59 13.06 -0.44 8.46
N LYS A 60 14.24 -0.22 7.88
CA LYS A 60 15.29 -1.22 7.74
C LYS A 60 16.65 -0.62 8.04
N VAL A 61 17.44 -1.36 8.80
CA VAL A 61 18.87 -1.12 9.00
C VAL A 61 19.63 -2.27 8.36
N GLN A 62 20.59 -1.96 7.50
CA GLN A 62 21.43 -2.95 6.86
C GLN A 62 22.89 -2.67 7.19
N TYR A 63 23.55 -3.68 7.75
CA TYR A 63 24.98 -3.71 7.98
C TYR A 63 25.65 -4.62 6.95
N LYS A 64 26.76 -4.19 6.35
CA LYS A 64 27.57 -4.96 5.40
C LYS A 64 28.96 -5.20 6.03
N PHE A 65 29.32 -6.47 6.15
CA PHE A 65 30.65 -6.95 6.58
C PHE A 65 31.61 -6.97 5.39
#